data_AF-A0A442WTT1-F1
#
_entry.id   AF-A0A442WTT1-F1
#
_cell.length_a   1.000
_cell.length_b   1.000
_cell.length_c   1.000
_cell.angle_alpha   90.00
_cell.angle_beta   90.00
_cell.angle_gamma   90.00
#
_symmetry.space_group_name_H-M   'P 1'
#
loop_
_entity.id
_entity.type
_entity.pdbx_description
1 polymer ?
#
loop_
_entity_poly.entity_id
_entity_poly.type
_entity_poly.pdbx_seq_one_letter_code
_entity_poly.pdbx_strand_id
1 'polypeptide(L)'
;MRGIPAVSSRPIASLVSAATVGSLTWLVSLINLSEKRLLVILGLCALWALLLLDCQQGAKTDQPRRRWFSIYLSLIPCFLFLFYVYLESVFGYFDWAAMFMHVGAGVLTPGVVLECLMNTGNTILVILVVLLGLGALKARGTLTRGLDVALMAFFLAANPMLTRPIAAAVHLNPLHDFLSKHFVDITSLTKPAAGASVTAVPKNLIHIFIESAERTYMNEATFGDVMGPLLEFDRRSLSATNMVQLAYTNNSIAGMVAANCGTPLLMSYFTTREYLEENSQFLPGLTCLGDVLKSRGYRQSFVSGWPLGFTGQGAFYATHGYSSLFGESEVVAAVAGSGSTFGASDAQVLDMSFDILRRAQRDGKPIALTIAVSGGHAMDGYLTDKCIGKTGLSPQAPNILHAVKCTNMLIADFIHKAEAEGLMANTVLVLQSDHLSAPSTVTDQLNRFERRNFFSLSGDGIRPRTYTGLSSVVDIFPTILDALGVPLPNGKAAFGVSLLGDRPTMVQALGQSQFDDAIYADDVLVRSFWQLKPARTAAASEAEPR
;
A
#
# COMPACT_ATOMS: atom_id res chain seq x y z
N MET A 1 -49.70 -51.17 -43.08
CA MET A 1 -48.39 -51.66 -42.57
C MET A 1 -47.70 -50.49 -41.85
N ARG A 2 -47.51 -50.58 -40.53
CA ARG A 2 -46.20 -50.46 -39.83
C ARG A 2 -45.30 -49.33 -40.39
N GLY A 3 -44.95 -48.24 -39.72
CA GLY A 3 -44.68 -47.94 -38.31
C GLY A 3 -43.23 -47.40 -38.18
N ILE A 4 -42.98 -46.54 -37.17
CA ILE A 4 -41.66 -46.08 -36.60
C ILE A 4 -41.15 -44.68 -37.12
N PRO A 5 -40.67 -43.74 -36.25
CA PRO A 5 -41.52 -42.75 -35.57
C PRO A 5 -40.95 -41.30 -35.58
N ALA A 6 -41.66 -40.39 -34.91
CA ALA A 6 -41.22 -39.04 -34.60
C ALA A 6 -40.12 -38.99 -33.53
N VAL A 7 -39.17 -38.05 -33.67
CA VAL A 7 -38.38 -37.52 -32.55
C VAL A 7 -38.58 -36.01 -32.48
N SER A 8 -39.28 -35.58 -31.44
CA SER A 8 -39.27 -34.22 -30.91
C SER A 8 -38.04 -34.03 -30.01
N SER A 9 -37.38 -32.88 -30.06
CA SER A 9 -37.08 -32.09 -28.85
C SER A 9 -36.43 -30.75 -29.20
N ARG A 10 -36.83 -29.77 -28.38
CA ARG A 10 -36.57 -28.33 -28.38
C ARG A 10 -35.12 -27.97 -28.05
N PRO A 11 -34.72 -26.69 -28.25
CA PRO A 11 -33.35 -26.24 -28.03
C PRO A 11 -33.05 -26.15 -26.53
N ILE A 12 -31.87 -26.64 -26.14
CA ILE A 12 -31.27 -26.31 -24.84
C ILE A 12 -30.12 -25.33 -25.12
N ALA A 13 -30.51 -24.07 -25.30
CA ALA A 13 -29.68 -22.96 -24.87
C ALA A 13 -29.92 -22.78 -23.36
N SER A 14 -28.90 -22.29 -22.66
CA SER A 14 -28.83 -22.00 -21.21
C SER A 14 -28.53 -23.20 -20.29
N LEU A 15 -27.27 -23.25 -19.83
CA LEU A 15 -26.81 -23.57 -18.46
C LEU A 15 -25.34 -24.04 -18.47
N VAL A 16 -24.44 -23.18 -18.92
CA VAL A 16 -23.09 -23.10 -18.31
C VAL A 16 -22.91 -21.64 -17.95
N SER A 17 -23.49 -21.32 -16.80
CA SER A 17 -23.52 -20.00 -16.19
C SER A 17 -22.10 -19.47 -15.96
N ALA A 18 -21.95 -18.15 -16.09
CA ALA A 18 -20.81 -17.35 -15.64
C ALA A 18 -20.32 -17.69 -14.21
N ALA A 19 -21.12 -18.42 -13.43
CA ALA A 19 -20.73 -19.05 -12.18
C ALA A 19 -19.57 -20.06 -12.31
N THR A 20 -19.32 -20.69 -13.47
CA THR A 20 -18.23 -21.69 -13.65
C THR A 20 -16.87 -21.06 -13.90
N VAL A 21 -16.82 -19.90 -14.55
CA VAL A 21 -15.57 -19.13 -14.74
C VAL A 21 -15.26 -18.33 -13.47
N GLY A 22 -16.29 -17.76 -12.83
CA GLY A 22 -16.15 -17.11 -11.53
C GLY A 22 -15.69 -18.04 -10.41
N SER A 23 -16.04 -19.33 -10.46
CA SER A 23 -15.64 -20.31 -9.45
C SER A 23 -14.20 -20.81 -9.59
N LEU A 24 -13.56 -20.75 -10.77
CA LEU A 24 -12.13 -21.04 -10.89
C LEU A 24 -11.25 -19.88 -10.40
N THR A 25 -11.63 -18.63 -10.69
CA THR A 25 -10.97 -17.45 -10.11
C THR A 25 -11.19 -17.34 -8.60
N TRP A 26 -12.35 -17.79 -8.10
CA TRP A 26 -12.63 -17.89 -6.67
C TRP A 26 -11.84 -19.03 -5.99
N LEU A 27 -11.64 -20.18 -6.66
CA LEU A 27 -10.80 -21.27 -6.15
C LEU A 27 -9.32 -20.88 -6.07
N VAL A 28 -8.82 -20.12 -7.05
CA VAL A 28 -7.44 -19.59 -7.06
C VAL A 28 -7.27 -18.47 -6.03
N SER A 29 -8.33 -17.71 -5.73
CA SER A 29 -8.32 -16.69 -4.67
C SER A 29 -8.40 -17.29 -3.25
N LEU A 30 -9.09 -18.42 -3.08
CA LEU A 30 -9.10 -19.21 -1.83
C LEU A 30 -7.73 -19.82 -1.49
N ILE A 31 -6.83 -19.88 -2.46
CA ILE A 31 -5.47 -20.40 -2.33
C ILE A 31 -4.47 -19.29 -1.91
N ASN A 32 -4.95 -18.08 -1.60
CA ASN A 32 -4.11 -17.11 -0.92
C ASN A 32 -4.22 -17.31 0.61
N LEU A 33 -3.08 -17.71 1.21
CA LEU A 33 -2.64 -17.41 2.58
C LEU A 33 -2.66 -18.45 3.72
N SER A 34 -2.97 -19.74 3.55
CA SER A 34 -2.77 -20.68 4.69
C SER A 34 -1.96 -21.95 4.51
N GLU A 35 -1.85 -22.63 3.35
CA GLU A 35 -0.90 -23.76 3.27
C GLU A 35 -0.26 -23.96 1.89
N LYS A 36 0.83 -23.23 1.64
CA LYS A 36 1.78 -23.53 0.55
C LYS A 36 2.33 -24.97 0.64
N ARG A 37 2.38 -25.57 1.84
CA ARG A 37 2.78 -26.97 2.08
C ARG A 37 1.75 -27.98 1.57
N LEU A 38 0.46 -27.71 1.75
CA LEU A 38 -0.61 -28.61 1.30
C LEU A 38 -0.62 -28.75 -0.23
N LEU A 39 -0.37 -27.67 -0.97
CA LEU A 39 -0.29 -27.68 -2.43
C LEU A 39 0.92 -28.47 -2.94
N VAL A 40 2.07 -28.35 -2.28
CA VAL A 40 3.26 -29.14 -2.60
C VAL A 40 3.02 -30.62 -2.31
N ILE A 41 2.40 -30.94 -1.17
CA ILE A 41 2.05 -32.33 -0.80
C ILE A 41 1.04 -32.91 -1.79
N LEU A 42 -0.04 -32.18 -2.12
CA LEU A 42 -1.03 -32.61 -3.10
C LEU A 42 -0.42 -32.77 -4.49
N GLY A 43 0.46 -31.86 -4.91
CA GLY A 43 1.19 -31.94 -6.16
C GLY A 43 2.13 -33.16 -6.23
N LEU A 44 2.89 -33.42 -5.16
CA LEU A 44 3.75 -34.60 -5.05
C LEU A 44 2.95 -35.90 -5.00
N CYS A 45 1.83 -35.95 -4.28
CA CYS A 45 0.93 -37.10 -4.24
C CYS A 45 0.29 -37.38 -5.59
N ALA A 46 -0.13 -36.35 -6.33
CA ALA A 46 -0.67 -36.48 -7.68
C ALA A 46 0.41 -36.98 -8.66
N LEU A 47 1.64 -36.46 -8.56
CA LEU A 47 2.77 -36.90 -9.39
C LEU A 47 3.16 -38.36 -9.08
N TRP A 48 3.18 -38.75 -7.80
CA TRP A 48 3.42 -40.12 -7.36
C TRP A 48 2.32 -41.08 -7.81
N ALA A 49 1.05 -40.67 -7.75
CA ALA A 49 -0.07 -41.46 -8.23
C ALA A 49 0.02 -41.67 -9.75
N LEU A 50 0.39 -40.63 -10.51
CA LEU A 50 0.60 -40.72 -11.96
C LEU A 50 1.76 -41.67 -12.31
N LEU A 51 2.88 -41.62 -11.57
CA LEU A 51 4.03 -42.52 -11.73
C LEU A 51 3.70 -43.98 -11.37
N LEU A 52 2.98 -44.21 -10.26
CA LEU A 52 2.54 -45.55 -9.87
C LEU A 52 1.57 -46.16 -10.89
N LEU A 53 0.66 -45.36 -11.44
CA LEU A 53 -0.25 -45.78 -12.50
C LEU A 53 0.49 -46.10 -13.82
N ASP A 54 1.62 -45.45 -14.09
CA ASP A 54 2.49 -45.74 -15.25
C ASP A 54 3.25 -47.06 -15.06
N CYS A 55 3.83 -47.26 -13.86
CA CYS A 55 4.48 -48.52 -13.48
C CYS A 55 3.52 -49.73 -13.50
N GLN A 56 2.24 -49.53 -13.18
CA GLN A 56 1.23 -50.60 -13.20
C GLN A 56 0.74 -50.98 -14.61
N GLN A 57 1.04 -50.20 -15.66
CA GLN A 57 0.58 -50.47 -17.03
C GLN A 57 1.64 -51.02 -17.97
N GLY A 58 2.81 -51.43 -17.47
CA GLY A 58 3.88 -52.09 -18.24
C GLY A 58 3.54 -53.43 -18.90
N ALA A 59 2.26 -53.76 -19.15
CA ALA A 59 1.84 -55.05 -19.68
C ALA A 59 0.81 -55.01 -20.83
N LYS A 60 0.37 -53.86 -21.36
CA LYS A 60 -0.60 -53.88 -22.48
C LYS A 60 -0.34 -52.90 -23.62
N THR A 61 -0.17 -53.51 -24.79
CA THR A 61 -0.36 -53.06 -26.18
C THR A 61 0.83 -52.46 -26.93
N ASP A 62 1.38 -53.32 -27.82
CA ASP A 62 2.11 -52.95 -29.04
C ASP A 62 1.17 -52.18 -29.98
N GLN A 63 1.28 -50.85 -29.95
CA GLN A 63 0.94 -50.02 -31.11
C GLN A 63 2.22 -49.30 -31.57
N PRO A 64 2.41 -49.09 -32.88
CA PRO A 64 3.63 -48.48 -33.39
C PRO A 64 3.73 -47.06 -32.85
N ARG A 65 4.63 -46.87 -31.87
CA ARG A 65 5.01 -45.56 -31.34
C ARG A 65 5.53 -44.72 -32.51
N ARG A 66 4.69 -43.82 -33.02
CA ARG A 66 5.08 -42.78 -33.97
C ARG A 66 6.06 -41.87 -33.25
N ARG A 67 7.35 -42.19 -33.36
CA ARG A 67 8.51 -41.63 -32.64
C ARG A 67 8.85 -40.17 -32.98
N TRP A 68 7.96 -39.43 -33.63
CA TRP A 68 8.19 -38.02 -33.88
C TRP A 68 7.43 -37.20 -32.86
N PHE A 69 8.20 -36.57 -31.97
CA PHE A 69 7.88 -35.39 -31.16
C PHE A 69 6.68 -34.61 -31.74
N SER A 70 5.45 -34.97 -31.36
CA SER A 70 4.30 -34.13 -31.69
C SER A 70 4.33 -33.01 -30.67
N ILE A 71 5.04 -31.92 -31.01
CA ILE A 71 5.11 -30.70 -30.22
C ILE A 71 3.68 -30.39 -29.76
N TYR A 72 3.52 -30.36 -28.44
CA TYR A 72 2.24 -30.25 -27.79
C TYR A 72 1.77 -28.79 -27.89
N LEU A 73 0.82 -28.54 -28.79
CA LEU A 73 0.39 -27.19 -29.16
C LEU A 73 -0.19 -26.39 -27.98
N SER A 74 -0.90 -27.05 -27.07
CA SER A 74 -1.50 -26.41 -25.90
C SER A 74 -0.54 -26.16 -24.72
N LEU A 75 0.58 -26.90 -24.63
CA LEU A 75 1.49 -26.80 -23.49
C LEU A 75 2.24 -25.47 -23.45
N ILE A 76 2.62 -24.91 -24.60
CA ILE A 76 3.34 -23.63 -24.65
C ILE A 76 2.43 -22.47 -24.20
N PRO A 77 1.22 -22.27 -24.77
CA PRO A 77 0.29 -21.25 -24.29
C PRO A 77 -0.15 -21.48 -22.84
N CYS A 78 -0.31 -22.73 -22.41
CA CYS A 78 -0.62 -23.08 -21.02
C CYS A 78 0.52 -22.69 -20.07
N PHE A 79 1.77 -23.00 -20.42
CA PHE A 79 2.95 -22.58 -19.67
C PHE A 79 2.97 -21.05 -19.53
N LEU A 80 2.83 -20.33 -20.64
CA LEU A 80 2.83 -18.87 -20.62
C LEU A 80 1.66 -18.30 -19.80
N PHE A 81 0.47 -18.91 -19.88
CA PHE A 81 -0.69 -18.52 -19.08
C PHE A 81 -0.44 -18.73 -17.58
N LEU A 82 0.06 -19.91 -17.19
CA LEU A 82 0.35 -20.20 -15.79
C LEU A 82 1.54 -19.38 -15.26
N PHE A 83 2.53 -19.12 -16.11
CA PHE A 83 3.64 -18.22 -15.79
C PHE A 83 3.14 -16.79 -15.60
N TYR A 84 2.17 -16.35 -16.39
CA TYR A 84 1.52 -15.06 -16.18
C TYR A 84 0.69 -15.02 -14.89
N VAL A 85 -0.14 -16.03 -14.61
CA VAL A 85 -0.89 -16.12 -13.35
C VAL A 85 0.06 -16.10 -12.15
N TYR A 86 1.22 -16.77 -12.28
CA TYR A 86 2.29 -16.69 -11.30
C TYR A 86 2.78 -15.25 -11.12
N LEU A 87 3.18 -14.59 -12.21
CA LEU A 87 3.66 -13.22 -12.17
C LEU A 87 2.61 -12.28 -11.58
N GLU A 88 1.33 -12.47 -11.90
CA GLU A 88 0.25 -11.67 -11.33
C GLU A 88 -0.01 -11.96 -9.85
N SER A 89 0.15 -13.21 -9.42
CA SER A 89 0.01 -13.57 -8.01
C SER A 89 1.15 -13.06 -7.13
N VAL A 90 2.35 -12.86 -7.70
CA VAL A 90 3.53 -12.37 -6.97
C VAL A 90 3.64 -10.86 -7.04
N PHE A 91 3.40 -10.27 -8.20
CA PHE A 91 3.67 -8.86 -8.49
C PHE A 91 2.40 -8.03 -8.67
N GLY A 92 1.20 -8.63 -8.61
CA GLY A 92 -0.04 -7.93 -8.98
C GLY A 92 -0.12 -7.70 -10.49
N TYR A 93 -0.60 -6.55 -10.96
CA TYR A 93 -0.82 -6.29 -12.38
C TYR A 93 0.46 -6.41 -13.27
N PHE A 94 0.79 -7.55 -13.90
CA PHE A 94 2.08 -7.71 -14.62
C PHE A 94 2.14 -7.07 -16.04
N ASP A 95 3.22 -6.32 -16.33
CA ASP A 95 3.58 -5.74 -17.65
C ASP A 95 5.09 -5.90 -17.99
N TRP A 96 5.38 -6.28 -19.24
CA TRP A 96 6.74 -6.48 -19.76
C TRP A 96 7.54 -5.19 -19.91
N ALA A 97 6.90 -4.09 -20.34
CA ALA A 97 7.61 -2.82 -20.46
C ALA A 97 8.11 -2.39 -19.08
N ALA A 98 7.25 -2.49 -18.08
CA ALA A 98 7.62 -2.25 -16.70
C ALA A 98 8.76 -3.17 -16.23
N MET A 99 8.72 -4.46 -16.58
CA MET A 99 9.79 -5.40 -16.23
C MET A 99 11.18 -4.96 -16.73
N PHE A 100 11.29 -4.64 -18.02
CA PHE A 100 12.57 -4.24 -18.63
C PHE A 100 13.07 -2.88 -18.14
N MET A 101 12.17 -1.96 -17.79
CA MET A 101 12.53 -0.63 -17.29
C MET A 101 13.13 -0.66 -15.89
N HIS A 102 12.69 -1.59 -15.05
CA HIS A 102 13.17 -1.70 -13.67
C HIS A 102 14.50 -2.43 -13.54
N VAL A 103 14.82 -3.33 -14.47
CA VAL A 103 16.19 -3.85 -14.66
C VAL A 103 17.17 -2.69 -14.88
N GLY A 104 16.77 -1.69 -15.67
CA GLY A 104 17.57 -0.49 -15.92
C GLY A 104 17.67 0.50 -14.75
N ALA A 105 16.75 0.44 -13.78
CA ALA A 105 16.69 1.34 -12.63
C ALA A 105 17.50 0.84 -11.41
N GLY A 106 18.18 -0.31 -11.50
CA GLY A 106 19.04 -0.84 -10.43
C GLY A 106 18.29 -1.45 -9.24
N VAL A 107 17.01 -1.78 -9.42
CA VAL A 107 16.10 -2.28 -8.35
C VAL A 107 16.30 -3.78 -8.04
N LEU A 108 17.13 -4.48 -8.82
CA LEU A 108 17.46 -5.91 -8.64
C LEU A 108 18.66 -6.09 -7.71
N THR A 109 18.45 -6.04 -6.39
CA THR A 109 19.47 -6.45 -5.42
C THR A 109 19.54 -7.98 -5.28
N PRO A 110 20.66 -8.57 -4.80
CA PRO A 110 20.75 -10.02 -4.61
C PRO A 110 19.67 -10.60 -3.69
N GLY A 111 19.21 -9.84 -2.69
CA GLY A 111 18.10 -10.21 -1.80
C GLY A 111 16.77 -10.32 -2.55
N VAL A 112 16.42 -9.28 -3.32
CA VAL A 112 15.25 -9.25 -4.21
C VAL A 112 15.26 -10.43 -5.18
N VAL A 113 16.42 -10.73 -5.78
CA VAL A 113 16.59 -11.84 -6.72
C VAL A 113 16.36 -13.18 -6.01
N LEU A 114 16.89 -13.38 -4.80
CA LEU A 114 16.72 -14.63 -4.06
C LEU A 114 15.26 -14.87 -3.64
N GLU A 115 14.57 -13.84 -3.13
CA GLU A 115 13.17 -13.94 -2.75
C GLU A 115 12.29 -14.22 -3.98
N CYS A 116 12.52 -13.50 -5.09
CA CYS A 116 11.89 -13.78 -6.37
C CYS A 116 12.13 -15.23 -6.79
N LEU A 117 13.38 -15.74 -6.75
CA LEU A 117 13.72 -17.11 -7.13
C LEU A 117 13.03 -18.16 -6.25
N MET A 118 12.96 -17.96 -4.93
CA MET A 118 12.29 -18.88 -4.01
C MET A 118 10.78 -18.94 -4.24
N ASN A 119 10.15 -17.78 -4.45
CA ASN A 119 8.72 -17.72 -4.76
C ASN A 119 8.43 -18.24 -6.19
N THR A 120 9.37 -18.06 -7.12
CA THR A 120 9.34 -18.60 -8.49
C THR A 120 9.45 -20.13 -8.48
N GLY A 121 10.35 -20.69 -7.66
CA GLY A 121 10.62 -22.13 -7.63
C GLY A 121 9.40 -22.98 -7.24
N ASN A 122 8.63 -22.54 -6.24
CA ASN A 122 7.42 -23.25 -5.80
C ASN A 122 6.32 -23.25 -6.87
N THR A 123 6.16 -22.14 -7.58
CA THR A 123 5.14 -22.04 -8.63
C THR A 123 5.56 -22.73 -9.91
N ILE A 124 6.85 -22.69 -10.27
CA ILE A 124 7.41 -23.50 -11.36
C ILE A 124 7.10 -24.98 -11.13
N LEU A 125 7.18 -25.48 -9.89
CA LEU A 125 6.82 -26.87 -9.58
C LEU A 125 5.35 -27.18 -9.90
N VAL A 126 4.42 -26.29 -9.54
CA VAL A 126 2.99 -26.44 -9.87
C VAL A 126 2.76 -26.40 -11.38
N ILE A 127 3.42 -25.47 -12.08
CA ILE A 127 3.37 -25.37 -13.54
C ILE A 127 3.86 -26.67 -14.19
N LEU A 128 4.98 -27.21 -13.71
CA LEU A 128 5.54 -28.48 -14.19
C LEU A 128 4.58 -29.65 -13.94
N VAL A 129 3.95 -29.73 -12.76
CA VAL A 129 2.96 -30.79 -12.45
C VAL A 129 1.77 -30.73 -13.41
N VAL A 130 1.23 -29.54 -13.69
CA VAL A 130 0.10 -29.35 -14.62
C VAL A 130 0.50 -29.73 -16.04
N LEU A 131 1.67 -29.28 -16.51
CA LEU A 131 2.16 -29.58 -17.86
C LEU A 131 2.48 -31.08 -18.03
N LEU A 132 3.07 -31.71 -17.02
CA LEU A 132 3.33 -33.16 -17.01
C LEU A 132 2.03 -33.96 -16.97
N GLY A 133 1.03 -33.52 -16.20
CA GLY A 133 -0.30 -34.14 -16.16
C GLY A 133 -1.03 -34.08 -17.50
N LEU A 134 -1.03 -32.91 -18.16
CA LEU A 134 -1.59 -32.74 -19.51
C LEU A 134 -0.83 -33.57 -20.55
N GLY A 135 0.50 -33.61 -20.45
CA GLY A 135 1.36 -34.46 -21.28
C GLY A 135 1.06 -35.95 -21.11
N ALA A 136 0.87 -36.41 -19.87
CA ALA A 136 0.54 -37.79 -19.55
C ALA A 136 -0.85 -38.21 -20.05
N LEU A 137 -1.87 -37.35 -19.91
CA LEU A 137 -3.21 -37.59 -20.46
C LEU A 137 -3.17 -37.77 -21.98
N LYS A 138 -2.41 -36.93 -22.69
CA LYS A 138 -2.27 -37.05 -24.15
C LYS A 138 -1.44 -38.27 -24.57
N ALA A 139 -0.40 -38.63 -23.83
CA ALA A 139 0.39 -39.85 -24.07
C ALA A 139 -0.46 -41.12 -23.93
N ARG A 140 -1.50 -41.08 -23.11
CA ARG A 140 -2.51 -42.14 -22.95
C ARG A 140 -3.61 -42.13 -24.02
N GLY A 141 -3.54 -41.21 -24.99
CA GLY A 141 -4.52 -41.09 -26.07
C GLY A 141 -5.89 -40.54 -25.66
N THR A 142 -6.05 -40.09 -24.40
CA THR A 142 -7.33 -39.54 -23.91
C THR A 142 -7.56 -38.10 -24.35
N LEU A 143 -6.50 -37.33 -24.60
CA LEU A 143 -6.57 -35.98 -25.15
C LEU A 143 -6.56 -36.03 -26.69
N THR A 144 -7.73 -35.92 -27.31
CA THR A 144 -7.87 -35.93 -28.77
C THR A 144 -7.24 -34.69 -29.41
N ARG A 145 -6.86 -34.78 -30.70
CA ARG A 145 -6.28 -33.64 -31.45
C ARG A 145 -7.21 -32.42 -31.50
N GLY A 146 -8.53 -32.63 -31.57
CA GLY A 146 -9.51 -31.54 -31.53
C GLY A 146 -9.54 -30.81 -30.19
N LEU A 147 -9.49 -31.56 -29.08
CA LEU A 147 -9.44 -31.00 -27.73
C LEU A 147 -8.13 -30.23 -27.47
N ASP A 148 -7.00 -30.73 -27.97
CA ASP A 148 -5.71 -30.06 -27.87
C ASP A 148 -5.68 -28.70 -28.59
N VAL A 149 -6.27 -28.62 -29.78
CA VAL A 149 -6.41 -27.36 -30.53
C VAL A 149 -7.38 -26.40 -29.83
N ALA A 150 -8.47 -26.92 -29.25
CA ALA A 150 -9.41 -26.11 -28.46
C ALA A 150 -8.75 -25.53 -27.20
N LEU A 151 -7.96 -26.32 -26.48
CA LEU A 151 -7.20 -25.86 -25.32
C LEU A 151 -6.12 -24.86 -25.72
N MET A 152 -5.41 -25.08 -26.83
CA MET A 152 -4.46 -24.10 -27.37
C MET A 152 -5.16 -22.78 -27.67
N ALA A 153 -6.28 -22.79 -28.38
CA ALA A 153 -7.04 -21.58 -28.72
C ALA A 153 -7.55 -20.88 -27.46
N PHE A 154 -8.06 -21.64 -26.48
CA PHE A 154 -8.46 -21.10 -25.18
C PHE A 154 -7.30 -20.43 -24.47
N PHE A 155 -6.16 -21.10 -24.29
CA PHE A 155 -5.02 -20.51 -23.60
C PHE A 155 -4.44 -19.32 -24.37
N LEU A 156 -4.38 -19.34 -25.70
CA LEU A 156 -3.94 -18.17 -26.48
C LEU A 156 -4.89 -16.98 -26.29
N ALA A 157 -6.20 -17.21 -26.29
CA ALA A 157 -7.21 -16.15 -26.09
C ALA A 157 -7.30 -15.68 -24.63
N ALA A 158 -7.06 -16.57 -23.66
CA ALA A 158 -7.11 -16.27 -22.25
C ALA A 158 -5.78 -15.71 -21.71
N ASN A 159 -4.67 -15.82 -22.45
CA ASN A 159 -3.35 -15.42 -22.00
C ASN A 159 -3.15 -13.90 -22.04
N PRO A 160 -3.08 -13.24 -20.86
CA PRO A 160 -2.93 -11.78 -20.80
C PRO A 160 -1.59 -11.29 -21.35
N MET A 161 -0.55 -12.14 -21.41
CA MET A 161 0.72 -11.79 -22.08
C MET A 161 0.56 -11.54 -23.57
N LEU A 162 -0.48 -12.11 -24.19
CA LEU A 162 -0.81 -11.90 -25.60
C LEU A 162 -1.90 -10.85 -25.74
N THR A 163 -2.97 -10.93 -24.95
CA THR A 163 -4.12 -10.07 -25.13
C THR A 163 -3.91 -8.65 -24.61
N ARG A 164 -3.07 -8.41 -23.59
CA ARG A 164 -2.84 -7.05 -23.06
C ARG A 164 -2.02 -6.16 -23.97
N PRO A 165 -0.89 -6.57 -24.58
CA PRO A 165 -0.20 -5.74 -25.56
C PRO A 165 -1.07 -5.42 -26.77
N ILE A 166 -1.88 -6.39 -27.22
CA ILE A 166 -2.86 -6.20 -28.29
C ILE A 166 -3.94 -5.19 -27.85
N ALA A 167 -4.49 -5.35 -26.65
CA ALA A 167 -5.48 -4.43 -26.09
C ALA A 167 -4.91 -3.03 -25.88
N ALA A 168 -3.66 -2.88 -25.43
CA ALA A 168 -3.01 -1.58 -25.25
C ALA A 168 -2.71 -0.89 -26.59
N ALA A 169 -2.39 -1.66 -27.63
CA ALA A 169 -2.22 -1.15 -28.99
C ALA A 169 -3.55 -0.77 -29.66
N VAL A 170 -4.66 -1.42 -29.29
CA VAL A 170 -5.99 -1.20 -29.87
C VAL A 170 -6.84 -0.21 -29.07
N HIS A 171 -6.66 -0.17 -27.76
CA HIS A 171 -7.36 0.67 -26.79
C HIS A 171 -6.31 1.39 -25.94
N LEU A 172 -5.89 2.58 -26.39
CA LEU A 172 -5.13 3.50 -25.56
C LEU A 172 -5.91 3.75 -24.27
N ASN A 173 -5.37 3.33 -23.12
CA ASN A 173 -6.00 3.58 -21.83
C ASN A 173 -6.04 5.11 -21.60
N PRO A 174 -7.22 5.75 -21.57
CA PRO A 174 -7.31 7.20 -21.44
C PRO A 174 -6.81 7.71 -20.08
N LEU A 175 -6.61 6.82 -19.10
CA LEU A 175 -6.11 7.15 -17.77
C LEU A 175 -4.58 7.07 -17.65
N HIS A 176 -3.87 6.54 -18.64
CA HIS A 176 -2.43 6.28 -18.57
C HIS A 176 -1.57 7.53 -18.31
N ASP A 177 -1.98 8.70 -18.83
CA ASP A 177 -1.30 9.98 -18.58
C ASP A 177 -2.13 10.94 -17.70
N PHE A 178 -3.24 10.45 -17.13
CA PHE A 178 -4.20 11.26 -16.40
C PHE A 178 -3.58 11.85 -15.13
N LEU A 179 -2.92 11.04 -14.30
CA LEU A 179 -2.30 11.52 -13.07
C LEU A 179 -1.15 12.46 -13.39
N SER A 180 -0.30 12.14 -14.36
CA SER A 180 0.78 13.04 -14.82
C SER A 180 0.27 14.45 -15.18
N LYS A 181 -0.87 14.56 -15.89
CA LYS A 181 -1.49 15.85 -16.23
C LYS A 181 -2.04 16.62 -15.03
N HIS A 182 -2.40 15.93 -13.96
CA HIS A 182 -3.00 16.54 -12.75
C HIS A 182 -2.00 16.71 -11.61
N PHE A 183 -0.77 16.22 -11.76
CA PHE A 183 0.28 16.35 -10.76
C PHE A 183 0.76 17.80 -10.63
N VAL A 184 0.65 18.37 -9.42
CA VAL A 184 1.14 19.72 -9.13
C VAL A 184 2.55 19.64 -8.55
N ASP A 185 3.55 19.94 -9.38
CA ASP A 185 4.95 20.05 -8.92
C ASP A 185 5.14 21.27 -8.00
N ILE A 186 5.57 20.99 -6.77
CA ILE A 186 5.83 21.98 -5.72
C ILE A 186 7.32 22.16 -5.43
N THR A 187 8.21 21.72 -6.31
CA THR A 187 9.67 21.90 -6.16
C THR A 187 10.04 23.38 -5.96
N SER A 188 9.28 24.32 -6.51
CA SER A 188 9.51 25.75 -6.27
C SER A 188 9.37 26.13 -4.79
N LEU A 189 8.59 25.39 -4.00
CA LEU A 189 8.41 25.66 -2.57
C LEU A 189 9.64 25.30 -1.74
N THR A 190 10.62 24.54 -2.26
CA THR A 190 11.89 24.25 -1.56
C THR A 190 12.93 25.35 -1.72
N LYS A 191 12.61 26.40 -2.48
CA LYS A 191 13.44 27.60 -2.59
C LYS A 191 13.02 28.60 -1.52
N PRO A 192 13.99 29.29 -0.87
CA PRO A 192 13.67 30.43 -0.02
C PRO A 192 12.84 31.44 -0.82
N ALA A 193 11.71 31.90 -0.27
CA ALA A 193 10.88 32.87 -0.95
C ALA A 193 11.66 34.18 -1.11
N ALA A 194 12.05 34.52 -2.34
CA ALA A 194 12.72 35.78 -2.65
C ALA A 194 11.75 36.93 -2.31
N GLY A 195 12.07 37.69 -1.26
CA GLY A 195 11.31 38.89 -0.89
C GLY A 195 10.05 38.67 -0.05
N ALA A 196 9.80 37.48 0.51
CA ALA A 196 8.74 37.33 1.50
C ALA A 196 9.13 38.06 2.79
N SER A 197 8.36 39.09 3.14
CA SER A 197 8.47 39.74 4.44
C SER A 197 8.14 38.72 5.54
N VAL A 198 9.17 38.24 6.25
CA VAL A 198 9.04 37.28 7.36
C VAL A 198 8.54 38.04 8.59
N THR A 199 7.28 38.44 8.60
CA THR A 199 6.69 39.15 9.75
C THR A 199 6.03 38.21 10.76
N ALA A 200 5.74 36.96 10.39
CA ALA A 200 5.11 35.98 11.28
C ALA A 200 6.13 34.94 11.77
N VAL A 201 6.09 34.63 13.08
CA VAL A 201 6.89 33.56 13.69
C VAL A 201 6.43 32.21 13.11
N PRO A 202 7.33 31.38 12.54
CA PRO A 202 6.95 30.09 11.98
C PRO A 202 6.31 29.17 13.03
N LYS A 203 5.22 28.49 12.67
CA LYS A 203 4.54 27.53 13.54
C LYS A 203 5.33 26.22 13.65
N ASN A 204 5.29 25.58 14.80
CA ASN A 204 5.77 24.21 14.96
C ASN A 204 4.79 23.21 14.34
N LEU A 205 5.26 21.99 14.06
CA LEU A 205 4.44 20.86 13.62
C LEU A 205 4.65 19.67 14.55
N ILE A 206 3.55 19.11 15.05
CA ILE A 206 3.52 17.78 15.67
C ILE A 206 2.56 16.92 14.87
N HIS A 207 3.06 15.82 14.33
CA HIS A 207 2.35 14.98 13.38
C HIS A 207 2.37 13.53 13.85
N ILE A 208 1.22 13.04 14.33
CA ILE A 208 1.09 11.71 14.93
C ILE A 208 0.34 10.78 13.98
N PHE A 209 1.04 9.76 13.51
CA PHE A 209 0.48 8.62 12.80
C PHE A 209 0.07 7.56 13.82
N ILE A 210 -1.21 7.19 13.79
CA ILE A 210 -1.81 6.22 14.70
C ILE A 210 -2.07 4.95 13.90
N GLU A 211 -1.24 3.93 14.11
CA GLU A 211 -1.31 2.64 13.42
C GLU A 211 -2.73 2.07 13.41
N SER A 212 -3.28 1.85 12.21
CA SER A 212 -4.54 1.15 11.98
C SER A 212 -5.77 1.74 12.70
N ALA A 213 -5.67 2.94 13.30
CA ALA A 213 -6.75 3.57 14.04
C ALA A 213 -7.63 4.40 13.09
N GLU A 214 -8.74 3.81 12.64
CA GLU A 214 -9.67 4.44 11.69
C GLU A 214 -10.87 5.11 12.36
N ARG A 215 -11.50 6.06 11.67
CA ARG A 215 -12.67 6.80 12.18
C ARG A 215 -13.86 5.88 12.49
N THR A 216 -13.98 4.75 11.80
CA THR A 216 -15.02 3.74 12.03
C THR A 216 -15.09 3.27 13.49
N TYR A 217 -13.95 3.27 14.21
CA TYR A 217 -13.89 2.94 15.64
C TYR A 217 -14.65 3.92 16.54
N MET A 218 -15.10 5.07 16.02
CA MET A 218 -16.00 5.99 16.73
C MET A 218 -17.43 5.46 16.86
N ASN A 219 -17.80 4.33 16.23
CA ASN A 219 -19.08 3.69 16.46
C ASN A 219 -19.10 3.01 17.84
N GLU A 220 -19.44 3.77 18.89
CA GLU A 220 -19.43 3.29 20.28
C GLU A 220 -20.34 2.08 20.51
N ALA A 221 -21.45 1.98 19.77
CA ALA A 221 -22.38 0.85 19.89
C ALA A 221 -21.73 -0.49 19.50
N THR A 222 -20.75 -0.48 18.60
CA THR A 222 -20.05 -1.70 18.13
C THR A 222 -18.71 -1.89 18.83
N PHE A 223 -17.93 -0.82 18.95
CA PHE A 223 -16.53 -0.90 19.39
C PHE A 223 -16.32 -0.41 20.82
N GLY A 224 -17.34 0.16 21.45
CA GLY A 224 -17.20 0.85 22.74
C GLY A 224 -16.42 2.17 22.59
N ASP A 225 -16.00 2.70 23.73
CA ASP A 225 -15.31 3.99 23.83
C ASP A 225 -13.82 3.92 23.41
N VAL A 226 -13.51 3.32 22.27
CA VAL A 226 -12.11 3.12 21.81
C VAL A 226 -11.45 4.43 21.39
N MET A 227 -12.21 5.30 20.70
CA MET A 227 -11.73 6.61 20.23
C MET A 227 -11.95 7.74 21.25
N GLY A 228 -12.64 7.46 22.37
CA GLY A 228 -12.95 8.41 23.44
C GLY A 228 -11.82 9.36 23.83
N PRO A 229 -10.61 8.83 24.12
CA PRO A 229 -9.48 9.67 24.53
C PRO A 229 -9.08 10.74 23.50
N LEU A 230 -9.41 10.56 22.21
CA LEU A 230 -9.08 11.52 21.16
C LEU A 230 -10.22 12.50 20.83
N LEU A 231 -11.44 12.26 21.32
CA LEU A 231 -12.62 13.04 20.91
C LEU A 231 -12.54 14.51 21.30
N GLU A 232 -11.88 14.84 22.41
CA GLU A 232 -11.72 16.25 22.81
C GLU A 232 -10.81 17.03 21.85
N PHE A 233 -9.75 16.39 21.35
CA PHE A 233 -8.83 16.96 20.36
C PHE A 233 -9.53 17.08 19.00
N ASP A 234 -10.29 16.06 18.60
CA ASP A 234 -11.07 16.06 17.36
C ASP A 234 -12.11 17.19 17.35
N ARG A 235 -12.86 17.41 18.44
CA ARG A 235 -13.91 18.44 18.54
C ARG A 235 -13.39 19.87 18.40
N ARG A 236 -12.14 20.13 18.80
CA ARG A 236 -11.49 21.46 18.68
C ARG A 236 -10.60 21.59 17.43
N SER A 237 -10.77 20.69 16.47
CA SER A 237 -9.96 20.63 15.25
C SER A 237 -10.79 20.84 13.98
N LEU A 238 -10.11 20.96 12.85
CA LEU A 238 -10.66 20.54 11.58
C LEU A 238 -10.68 19.00 11.54
N SER A 239 -11.87 18.41 11.60
CA SER A 239 -12.07 16.96 11.61
C SER A 239 -12.64 16.49 10.28
N ALA A 240 -11.91 15.63 9.55
CA ALA A 240 -12.44 15.04 8.32
C ALA A 240 -13.26 13.78 8.65
N THR A 241 -14.50 13.77 8.20
CA THR A 241 -15.45 12.68 8.49
C THR A 241 -15.59 11.67 7.37
N ASN A 242 -15.22 12.06 6.15
CA ASN A 242 -15.42 11.29 4.94
C ASN A 242 -14.09 11.11 4.17
N MET A 243 -13.03 10.75 4.90
CA MET A 243 -11.70 10.51 4.34
C MET A 243 -11.54 9.03 3.95
N VAL A 244 -11.43 8.77 2.65
CA VAL A 244 -11.27 7.41 2.10
C VAL A 244 -9.81 7.00 2.01
N GLN A 245 -9.59 5.68 1.96
CA GLN A 245 -8.29 5.09 1.65
C GLN A 245 -8.20 4.82 0.16
N LEU A 246 -7.13 5.31 -0.48
CA LEU A 246 -6.89 5.09 -1.91
C LEU A 246 -6.08 3.80 -2.14
N ALA A 247 -6.05 3.34 -3.39
CA ALA A 247 -5.09 2.36 -3.86
C ALA A 247 -3.65 2.76 -3.47
N TYR A 248 -2.84 1.78 -3.06
CA TYR A 248 -1.46 1.98 -2.61
C TYR A 248 -1.30 2.99 -1.44
N THR A 249 -2.26 3.03 -0.53
CA THR A 249 -2.20 3.77 0.76
C THR A 249 -2.59 2.89 1.97
N ASN A 250 -2.47 1.57 1.82
CA ASN A 250 -3.07 0.55 2.70
C ASN A 250 -2.09 -0.08 3.71
N ASN A 251 -0.94 0.55 3.95
CA ASN A 251 0.05 0.15 4.95
C ASN A 251 0.76 1.40 5.48
N SER A 252 1.50 1.27 6.59
CA SER A 252 2.02 2.42 7.33
C SER A 252 2.93 3.32 6.49
N ILE A 253 3.92 2.75 5.77
CA ILE A 253 4.81 3.55 4.91
C ILE A 253 4.05 4.20 3.75
N ALA A 254 3.08 3.51 3.15
CA ALA A 254 2.28 4.06 2.06
C ALA A 254 1.37 5.22 2.52
N GLY A 255 0.77 5.09 3.70
CA GLY A 255 0.02 6.15 4.36
C GLY A 255 0.89 7.35 4.72
N MET A 256 2.09 7.10 5.25
CA MET A 256 3.09 8.14 5.52
C MET A 256 3.51 8.88 4.25
N VAL A 257 3.78 8.18 3.16
CA VAL A 257 4.09 8.80 1.86
C VAL A 257 2.92 9.63 1.35
N ALA A 258 1.69 9.12 1.42
CA ALA A 258 0.51 9.88 1.01
C ALA A 258 0.33 11.18 1.80
N ALA A 259 0.45 11.11 3.13
CA ALA A 259 0.27 12.28 3.99
C ALA A 259 1.44 13.28 3.92
N ASN A 260 2.66 12.83 3.57
CA ASN A 260 3.85 13.69 3.49
C ASN A 260 4.14 14.19 2.07
N CYS A 261 3.70 13.50 1.02
CA CYS A 261 4.07 13.82 -0.37
C CYS A 261 2.86 14.10 -1.25
N GLY A 262 1.63 13.86 -0.78
CA GLY A 262 0.39 14.08 -1.55
C GLY A 262 0.23 13.12 -2.72
N THR A 263 0.83 11.93 -2.63
CA THR A 263 0.73 10.86 -3.62
C THR A 263 0.66 9.50 -2.94
N PRO A 264 -0.11 8.52 -3.47
CA PRO A 264 0.06 7.13 -3.07
C PRO A 264 1.50 6.67 -3.25
N LEU A 265 1.88 5.60 -2.54
CA LEU A 265 3.19 4.98 -2.72
C LEU A 265 3.19 4.17 -4.02
N LEU A 266 3.44 4.87 -5.12
CA LEU A 266 3.57 4.29 -6.45
C LEU A 266 4.86 3.49 -6.51
N MET A 267 4.77 2.20 -6.22
CA MET A 267 5.91 1.28 -6.25
C MET A 267 6.10 0.72 -7.66
N SER A 268 7.37 0.57 -8.03
CA SER A 268 7.75 -0.23 -9.19
C SER A 268 7.52 -1.72 -8.90
N TYR A 269 7.33 -2.54 -9.95
CA TYR A 269 7.14 -3.99 -9.82
C TYR A 269 8.25 -4.74 -9.08
N PHE A 270 9.48 -4.20 -9.04
CA PHE A 270 10.59 -4.82 -8.32
C PHE A 270 10.91 -4.13 -7.00
N THR A 271 10.16 -3.09 -6.64
CA THR A 271 10.26 -2.48 -5.31
C THR A 271 9.65 -3.45 -4.30
N THR A 272 10.45 -4.41 -3.84
CA THR A 272 10.07 -5.29 -2.73
C THR A 272 10.29 -4.60 -1.40
N ARG A 273 9.84 -5.25 -0.32
CA ARG A 273 10.16 -4.81 1.04
C ARG A 273 11.66 -4.67 1.21
N GLU A 274 12.42 -5.70 0.85
CA GLU A 274 13.89 -5.78 0.90
C GLU A 274 14.53 -4.62 0.16
N TYR A 275 14.03 -4.25 -1.02
CA TYR A 275 14.52 -3.06 -1.72
C TYR A 275 14.33 -1.78 -0.90
N LEU A 276 13.18 -1.60 -0.26
CA LEU A 276 12.93 -0.44 0.61
C LEU A 276 13.82 -0.45 1.86
N GLU A 277 14.13 -1.64 2.42
CA GLU A 277 14.98 -1.78 3.61
C GLU A 277 16.48 -1.64 3.29
N GLU A 278 16.91 -2.05 2.09
CA GLU A 278 18.31 -2.03 1.64
C GLU A 278 18.70 -0.71 0.96
N ASN A 279 17.76 -0.01 0.32
CA ASN A 279 18.07 1.20 -0.42
C ASN A 279 18.08 2.44 0.47
N SER A 280 19.12 3.27 0.31
CA SER A 280 19.28 4.53 1.02
C SER A 280 18.45 5.69 0.47
N GLN A 281 17.95 5.58 -0.77
CA GLN A 281 17.11 6.60 -1.41
C GLN A 281 15.68 6.10 -1.57
N PHE A 282 14.74 6.90 -1.06
CA PHE A 282 13.31 6.59 -1.10
C PHE A 282 12.58 7.73 -1.79
N LEU A 283 11.98 7.47 -2.95
CA LEU A 283 11.27 8.45 -3.78
C LEU A 283 12.03 9.80 -4.00
N PRO A 284 13.32 9.77 -4.38
CA PRO A 284 14.15 10.99 -4.50
C PRO A 284 13.66 11.97 -5.59
N GLY A 285 12.76 11.53 -6.47
CA GLY A 285 12.11 12.32 -7.50
C GLY A 285 10.92 13.14 -7.00
N LEU A 286 10.49 12.96 -5.74
CA LEU A 286 9.40 13.71 -5.12
C LEU A 286 9.91 14.85 -4.25
N THR A 287 9.07 15.88 -4.11
CA THR A 287 9.23 16.87 -3.05
C THR A 287 8.14 16.61 -2.02
N CYS A 288 8.55 16.28 -0.81
CA CYS A 288 7.65 15.98 0.29
C CYS A 288 7.72 17.06 1.37
N LEU A 289 6.89 16.93 2.40
CA LEU A 289 6.77 17.85 3.52
C LEU A 289 8.12 18.20 4.12
N GLY A 290 8.93 17.18 4.40
CA GLY A 290 10.23 17.41 5.02
C GLY A 290 11.21 18.22 4.16
N ASP A 291 11.13 18.13 2.82
CA ASP A 291 11.96 18.96 1.92
C ASP A 291 11.56 20.44 2.01
N VAL A 292 10.24 20.70 2.01
CA VAL A 292 9.66 22.04 2.11
C VAL A 292 10.01 22.65 3.47
N LEU A 293 9.89 21.90 4.56
CA LEU A 293 10.19 22.36 5.91
C LEU A 293 11.69 22.55 6.15
N LYS A 294 12.56 21.65 5.63
CA LYS A 294 14.02 21.82 5.66
C LYS A 294 14.46 23.13 5.04
N SER A 295 13.91 23.49 3.88
CA SER A 295 14.22 24.77 3.22
C SER A 295 13.78 26.01 4.02
N ARG A 296 12.88 25.84 5.00
CA ARG A 296 12.39 26.88 5.92
C ARG A 296 13.07 26.85 7.29
N GLY A 297 14.12 26.04 7.45
CA GLY A 297 14.92 26.01 8.68
C GLY A 297 14.30 25.19 9.82
N TYR A 298 13.32 24.34 9.53
CA TYR A 298 12.75 23.44 10.53
C TYR A 298 13.78 22.41 11.01
N ARG A 299 13.75 22.13 12.30
CA ARG A 299 14.39 20.94 12.87
C ARG A 299 13.41 19.80 12.86
N GLN A 300 13.79 18.72 12.19
CA GLN A 300 12.87 17.64 11.85
C GLN A 300 13.32 16.35 12.51
N SER A 301 12.41 15.79 13.32
CA SER A 301 12.62 14.55 14.05
C SER A 301 11.52 13.54 13.69
N PHE A 302 11.91 12.30 13.44
CA PHE A 302 11.00 11.17 13.29
C PHE A 302 11.25 10.18 14.43
N VAL A 303 10.18 9.76 15.10
CA VAL A 303 10.22 8.79 16.21
C VAL A 303 9.25 7.66 15.89
N SER A 304 9.74 6.42 15.92
CA SER A 304 8.95 5.21 15.65
C SER A 304 9.27 4.12 16.65
N GLY A 305 8.27 3.30 16.98
CA GLY A 305 8.45 2.09 17.78
C GLY A 305 9.18 0.97 17.02
N TRP A 306 9.24 1.03 15.70
CA TRP A 306 9.85 0.02 14.84
C TRP A 306 11.32 0.33 14.52
N PRO A 307 12.12 -0.68 14.12
CA PRO A 307 13.43 -0.45 13.52
C PRO A 307 13.33 0.51 12.33
N LEU A 308 14.25 1.47 12.20
CA LEU A 308 14.24 2.43 11.09
C LEU A 308 14.33 1.76 9.70
N GLY A 309 14.96 0.59 9.62
CA GLY A 309 15.02 -0.19 8.39
C GLY A 309 13.67 -0.79 7.97
N PHE A 310 12.75 -1.02 8.91
CA PHE A 310 11.47 -1.69 8.65
C PHE A 310 10.69 -0.95 7.56
N THR A 311 10.42 -1.61 6.44
CA THR A 311 9.71 -1.03 5.28
C THR A 311 10.32 0.26 4.69
N GLY A 312 11.58 0.56 5.01
CA GLY A 312 12.28 1.75 4.51
C GLY A 312 11.87 3.08 5.12
N GLN A 313 11.19 3.10 6.28
CA GLN A 313 10.75 4.34 6.93
C GLN A 313 11.90 5.31 7.24
N GLY A 314 13.03 4.78 7.75
CA GLY A 314 14.23 5.56 8.00
C GLY A 314 14.82 6.17 6.73
N ALA A 315 14.87 5.39 5.64
CA ALA A 315 15.34 5.86 4.34
C ALA A 315 14.42 6.96 3.77
N PHE A 316 13.09 6.82 3.93
CA PHE A 316 12.10 7.84 3.55
C PHE A 316 12.34 9.17 4.26
N TYR A 317 12.30 9.18 5.59
CA TYR A 317 12.47 10.42 6.34
C TYR A 317 13.87 11.02 6.15
N ALA A 318 14.92 10.20 6.08
CA ALA A 318 16.28 10.66 5.76
C ALA A 318 16.37 11.34 4.39
N THR A 319 15.79 10.71 3.36
CA THR A 319 15.77 11.24 1.99
C THR A 319 15.07 12.61 1.96
N HIS A 320 13.95 12.74 2.66
CA HIS A 320 13.13 13.94 2.67
C HIS A 320 13.46 14.92 3.80
N GLY A 321 14.73 15.03 4.17
CA GLY A 321 15.23 16.17 4.94
C GLY A 321 15.09 16.09 6.46
N TYR A 322 14.69 14.94 7.02
CA TYR A 322 14.75 14.72 8.46
C TYR A 322 16.19 14.46 8.90
N SER A 323 16.61 15.14 9.96
CA SER A 323 18.00 15.08 10.46
C SER A 323 18.14 14.22 11.72
N SER A 324 17.04 13.87 12.38
CA SER A 324 17.04 13.11 13.62
C SER A 324 16.00 12.01 13.52
N LEU A 325 16.48 10.77 13.46
CA LEU A 325 15.64 9.59 13.29
C LEU A 325 15.86 8.69 14.51
N PHE A 326 14.76 8.26 15.12
CA PHE A 326 14.78 7.42 16.31
C PHE A 326 13.84 6.25 16.08
N GLY A 327 14.40 5.06 15.90
CA GLY A 327 13.64 3.82 15.82
C GLY A 327 13.70 3.06 17.13
N GLU A 328 13.30 1.79 17.08
CA GLU A 328 13.26 0.89 18.25
C GLU A 328 14.51 0.98 19.13
N SER A 329 15.70 0.85 18.55
CA SER A 329 16.97 0.81 19.28
C SER A 329 17.21 2.09 20.07
N GLU A 330 16.99 3.25 19.46
CA GLU A 330 17.19 4.55 20.11
C GLU A 330 16.13 4.80 21.17
N VAL A 331 14.87 4.43 20.90
CA VAL A 331 13.74 4.61 21.83
C VAL A 331 13.93 3.76 23.08
N VAL A 332 14.23 2.47 22.93
CA VAL A 332 14.45 1.56 24.06
C VAL A 332 15.65 2.00 24.91
N ALA A 333 16.75 2.41 24.27
CA ALA A 333 17.93 2.89 24.96
C ALA A 333 17.68 4.19 25.74
N ALA A 334 16.88 5.12 25.18
CA ALA A 334 16.61 6.42 25.81
C ALA A 334 15.82 6.31 27.11
N VAL A 335 14.96 5.30 27.25
CA VAL A 335 14.04 5.13 28.38
C VAL A 335 14.46 4.02 29.35
N ALA A 336 15.65 3.45 29.18
CA ALA A 336 16.17 2.33 29.97
C ALA A 336 15.18 1.16 30.13
N GLY A 337 14.34 0.94 29.12
CA GLY A 337 13.32 -0.10 29.10
C GLY A 337 13.82 -1.38 28.44
N SER A 338 12.98 -2.42 28.43
CA SER A 338 13.13 -3.56 27.54
C SER A 338 12.28 -3.35 26.29
N GLY A 339 12.83 -3.64 25.11
CA GLY A 339 12.04 -3.80 23.90
C GLY A 339 11.11 -5.01 23.99
N SER A 340 10.18 -5.12 23.04
CA SER A 340 9.34 -6.30 22.86
C SER A 340 9.63 -6.96 21.50
N THR A 341 9.05 -8.13 21.24
CA THR A 341 9.11 -8.76 19.90
C THR A 341 8.54 -7.87 18.79
N PHE A 342 7.80 -6.82 19.13
CA PHE A 342 7.14 -5.89 18.21
C PHE A 342 7.75 -4.47 18.25
N GLY A 343 8.94 -4.33 18.82
CA GLY A 343 9.62 -3.05 18.95
C GLY A 343 9.39 -2.34 20.27
N ALA A 344 9.64 -1.02 20.28
CA ALA A 344 9.39 -0.16 21.42
C ALA A 344 7.90 0.14 21.57
N SER A 345 7.42 0.20 22.81
CA SER A 345 6.02 0.47 23.08
C SER A 345 5.61 1.92 22.81
N ASP A 346 4.33 2.14 22.49
CA ASP A 346 3.77 3.48 22.28
C ASP A 346 4.06 4.43 23.44
N ALA A 347 4.07 3.91 24.67
CA ALA A 347 4.43 4.66 25.85
C ALA A 347 5.89 5.17 25.80
N GLN A 348 6.83 4.32 25.38
CA GLN A 348 8.24 4.69 25.24
C GLN A 348 8.46 5.67 24.09
N VAL A 349 7.76 5.46 22.96
CA VAL A 349 7.80 6.37 21.80
C VAL A 349 7.32 7.77 22.19
N LEU A 350 6.20 7.86 22.92
CA LEU A 350 5.63 9.13 23.36
C LEU A 350 6.47 9.79 24.48
N ASP A 351 7.02 9.01 25.42
CA ASP A 351 7.94 9.51 26.45
C ASP A 351 9.21 10.13 25.81
N MET A 352 9.82 9.45 24.83
CA MET A 352 10.96 9.99 24.08
C MET A 352 10.59 11.23 23.25
N SER A 353 9.43 11.19 22.59
CA SER A 353 8.93 12.32 21.79
C SER A 353 8.73 13.57 22.64
N PHE A 354 8.23 13.41 23.86
CA PHE A 354 8.07 14.50 24.82
C PHE A 354 9.41 15.12 25.23
N ASP A 355 10.42 14.29 25.47
CA ASP A 355 11.77 14.76 25.78
C ASP A 355 12.43 15.48 24.59
N ILE A 356 12.23 15.00 23.36
CA ILE A 356 12.68 15.67 22.14
C ILE A 356 12.03 17.05 22.04
N LEU A 357 10.71 17.12 22.22
CA LEU A 357 9.93 18.36 22.17
C LEU A 357 10.43 19.38 23.20
N ARG A 358 10.58 18.96 24.46
CA ARG A 358 11.07 19.79 25.56
C ARG A 358 12.49 20.33 25.32
N ARG A 359 13.38 19.52 24.72
CA ARG A 359 14.74 19.95 24.38
C ARG A 359 14.73 20.93 23.21
N ALA A 360 13.96 20.65 22.16
CA ALA A 360 13.96 21.43 20.94
C ALA A 360 13.39 22.85 21.10
N GLN A 361 12.42 23.05 22.01
CA GLN A 361 11.85 24.38 22.26
C GLN A 361 12.89 25.39 22.79
N ARG A 362 13.96 24.92 23.45
CA ARG A 362 15.03 25.78 24.01
C ARG A 362 15.89 26.44 22.94
N ASP A 363 15.89 25.90 21.72
CA ASP A 363 16.84 26.28 20.67
C ASP A 363 16.28 27.35 19.71
N GLY A 364 15.03 27.78 19.90
CA GLY A 364 14.40 28.91 19.18
C GLY A 364 14.14 28.69 17.69
N LYS A 365 14.38 27.49 17.15
CA LYS A 365 14.08 27.12 15.77
C LYS A 365 12.71 26.44 15.68
N PRO A 366 11.96 26.60 14.58
CA PRO A 366 10.72 25.85 14.39
C PRO A 366 11.00 24.36 14.30
N ILE A 367 10.11 23.56 14.87
CA ILE A 367 10.25 22.11 14.95
C ILE A 367 9.20 21.42 14.10
N ALA A 368 9.55 20.27 13.53
CA ALA A 368 8.61 19.29 13.01
C ALA A 368 8.92 17.95 13.69
N LEU A 369 7.99 17.47 14.50
CA LEU A 369 8.09 16.19 15.19
C LEU A 369 7.05 15.24 14.60
N THR A 370 7.51 14.22 13.89
CA THR A 370 6.66 13.16 13.35
C THR A 370 6.79 11.92 14.23
N ILE A 371 5.66 11.40 14.70
CA ILE A 371 5.58 10.30 15.65
C ILE A 371 4.75 9.18 15.01
N ALA A 372 5.25 7.95 15.03
CA ALA A 372 4.53 6.75 14.61
C ALA A 372 4.38 5.80 15.81
N VAL A 373 3.14 5.57 16.22
CA VAL A 373 2.77 4.62 17.28
C VAL A 373 2.13 3.37 16.66
N SER A 374 2.28 2.22 17.31
CA SER A 374 2.10 0.89 16.71
C SER A 374 1.03 0.04 17.39
N GLY A 375 0.34 0.53 18.43
CA GLY A 375 -0.58 -0.29 19.22
C GLY A 375 -1.74 -0.92 18.44
N GLY A 376 -2.20 -0.31 17.34
CA GLY A 376 -3.25 -0.87 16.49
C GLY A 376 -2.81 -1.94 15.49
N HIS A 377 -1.56 -2.41 15.54
CA HIS A 377 -1.00 -3.31 14.52
C HIS A 377 -1.83 -4.59 14.32
N ALA A 378 -1.77 -5.14 13.11
CA ALA A 378 -2.57 -6.28 12.64
C ALA A 378 -2.59 -7.51 13.56
N MET A 379 -3.56 -8.40 13.32
CA MET A 379 -3.87 -9.62 14.08
C MET A 379 -4.55 -9.38 15.43
N ASP A 380 -3.85 -8.80 16.40
CA ASP A 380 -4.35 -8.70 17.78
C ASP A 380 -4.02 -7.38 18.51
N GLY A 381 -3.30 -6.45 17.87
CA GLY A 381 -2.87 -5.21 18.50
C GLY A 381 -1.79 -5.42 19.56
N TYR A 382 -1.09 -4.33 19.89
CA TYR A 382 -0.02 -4.32 20.88
C TYR A 382 -0.43 -3.50 22.11
N LEU A 383 -0.94 -4.20 23.12
CA LEU A 383 -1.35 -3.60 24.39
C LEU A 383 -0.14 -3.47 25.32
N THR A 384 0.17 -2.23 25.73
CA THR A 384 1.28 -1.97 26.66
C THR A 384 0.87 -2.25 28.12
N ASP A 385 1.84 -2.66 28.94
CA ASP A 385 1.65 -2.90 30.38
C ASP A 385 1.10 -1.67 31.13
N LYS A 386 1.37 -0.45 30.63
CA LYS A 386 0.83 0.78 31.22
C LYS A 386 -0.70 0.81 31.21
N CYS A 387 -1.36 0.09 30.31
CA CYS A 387 -2.80 0.13 30.08
C CYS A 387 -3.56 -1.13 30.49
N ILE A 388 -2.88 -2.22 30.91
CA ILE A 388 -3.54 -3.47 31.32
C ILE A 388 -4.54 -3.18 32.44
N GLY A 389 -5.82 -3.53 32.22
CA GLY A 389 -6.92 -3.30 33.15
C GLY A 389 -7.38 -1.84 33.28
N LYS A 390 -6.86 -0.90 32.49
CA LYS A 390 -7.16 0.55 32.62
C LYS A 390 -7.97 1.14 31.47
N THR A 391 -8.20 0.39 30.40
CA THR A 391 -8.93 0.87 29.21
C THR A 391 -10.43 1.13 29.47
N GLY A 392 -11.00 0.53 30.52
CA GLY A 392 -12.43 0.63 30.82
C GLY A 392 -13.36 -0.10 29.83
N LEU A 393 -12.81 -0.82 28.83
CA LEU A 393 -13.57 -1.73 27.99
C LEU A 393 -13.91 -3.02 28.75
N SER A 394 -14.94 -3.73 28.29
CA SER A 394 -15.27 -5.07 28.80
C SER A 394 -14.05 -5.99 28.69
N PRO A 395 -13.73 -6.81 29.72
CA PRO A 395 -12.64 -7.80 29.62
C PRO A 395 -12.82 -8.85 28.52
N GLN A 396 -14.02 -8.95 27.94
CA GLN A 396 -14.34 -9.84 26.83
C GLN A 396 -14.17 -9.16 25.46
N ALA A 397 -13.87 -7.85 25.43
CA ALA A 397 -13.58 -7.15 24.19
C ALA A 397 -12.28 -7.72 23.57
N PRO A 398 -12.20 -7.82 22.23
CA PRO A 398 -10.98 -8.24 21.56
C PRO A 398 -9.78 -7.38 21.95
N ASN A 399 -8.59 -8.00 22.09
CA ASN A 399 -7.37 -7.31 22.54
C ASN A 399 -7.00 -6.12 21.64
N ILE A 400 -7.24 -6.22 20.33
CA ILE A 400 -7.03 -5.12 19.39
C ILE A 400 -7.78 -3.83 19.80
N LEU A 401 -9.01 -3.93 20.35
CA LEU A 401 -9.75 -2.76 20.83
C LEU A 401 -9.12 -2.16 22.09
N HIS A 402 -8.63 -3.01 22.99
CA HIS A 402 -7.86 -2.56 24.16
C HIS A 402 -6.55 -1.88 23.75
N ALA A 403 -5.85 -2.41 22.75
CA ALA A 403 -4.60 -1.87 22.24
C ALA A 403 -4.82 -0.49 21.58
N VAL A 404 -5.80 -0.37 20.67
CA VAL A 404 -6.17 0.93 20.05
C VAL A 404 -6.58 1.95 21.12
N LYS A 405 -7.41 1.56 22.10
CA LYS A 405 -7.78 2.48 23.19
C LYS A 405 -6.58 2.88 24.04
N CYS A 406 -5.67 1.95 24.33
CA CYS A 406 -4.43 2.24 25.06
C CYS A 406 -3.58 3.29 24.32
N THR A 407 -3.35 3.10 23.02
CA THR A 407 -2.63 4.07 22.18
C THR A 407 -3.28 5.45 22.25
N ASN A 408 -4.61 5.50 22.11
CA ASN A 408 -5.37 6.75 22.19
C ASN A 408 -5.24 7.43 23.56
N MET A 409 -5.28 6.67 24.66
CA MET A 409 -5.06 7.19 26.02
C MET A 409 -3.65 7.76 26.20
N LEU A 410 -2.64 7.07 25.67
CA LEU A 410 -1.25 7.52 25.75
C LEU A 410 -1.01 8.79 24.93
N ILE A 411 -1.60 8.90 23.72
CA ILE A 411 -1.56 10.11 22.90
C ILE A 411 -2.21 11.29 23.65
N ALA A 412 -3.40 11.07 24.24
CA ALA A 412 -4.09 12.10 25.01
C ALA A 412 -3.23 12.61 26.19
N ASP A 413 -2.62 11.69 26.94
CA ASP A 413 -1.69 12.03 28.03
C ASP A 413 -0.46 12.80 27.54
N PHE A 414 0.14 12.40 26.41
CA PHE A 414 1.24 13.13 25.77
C PHE A 414 0.83 14.58 25.42
N ILE A 415 -0.33 14.77 24.78
CA ILE A 415 -0.79 16.10 24.40
C ILE A 415 -1.06 16.94 25.65
N HIS A 416 -1.74 16.40 26.67
CA HIS A 416 -2.00 17.13 27.91
C HIS A 416 -0.72 17.57 28.63
N LYS A 417 0.29 16.69 28.71
CA LYS A 417 1.59 17.04 29.28
C LYS A 417 2.29 18.14 28.48
N ALA A 418 2.24 18.05 27.15
CA ALA A 418 2.82 19.06 26.26
C ALA A 418 2.11 20.42 26.38
N GLU A 419 0.78 20.44 26.51
CA GLU A 419 0.01 21.66 26.76
C GLU A 419 0.32 22.27 28.12
N ALA A 420 0.39 21.45 29.17
CA ALA A 420 0.70 21.89 30.54
C ALA A 420 2.09 22.53 30.67
N GLU A 421 3.07 22.06 29.89
CA GLU A 421 4.42 22.66 29.83
C GLU A 421 4.55 23.79 28.79
N GLY A 422 3.46 24.18 28.11
CA GLY A 422 3.47 25.23 27.09
C GLY A 422 4.25 24.84 25.82
N LEU A 423 4.52 23.55 25.61
CA LEU A 423 5.22 23.03 24.43
C LEU A 423 4.35 23.07 23.16
N MET A 424 3.04 23.21 23.32
CA MET A 424 2.06 23.28 22.21
C MET A 424 1.78 24.71 21.72
N ALA A 425 2.41 25.73 22.30
CA ALA A 425 2.23 27.11 21.86
C ALA A 425 2.74 27.30 20.42
N ASN A 426 1.95 27.99 19.57
CA ASN A 426 2.28 28.21 18.16
C ASN A 426 2.55 26.90 17.39
N THR A 427 1.79 25.84 17.68
CA THR A 427 1.96 24.50 17.09
C THR A 427 0.74 24.09 16.29
N VAL A 428 0.98 23.53 15.10
CA VAL A 428 0.00 22.75 14.34
C VAL A 428 0.09 21.30 14.82
N LEU A 429 -1.00 20.77 15.36
CA LEU A 429 -1.14 19.38 15.77
C LEU A 429 -1.97 18.62 14.74
N VAL A 430 -1.41 17.53 14.24
CA VAL A 430 -2.06 16.62 13.28
C VAL A 430 -2.14 15.23 13.89
N LEU A 431 -3.35 14.71 14.00
CA LEU A 431 -3.64 13.32 14.41
C LEU A 431 -4.28 12.60 13.23
N GLN A 432 -3.76 11.45 12.84
CA GLN A 432 -4.31 10.72 11.72
C GLN A 432 -4.07 9.21 11.78
N SER A 433 -4.91 8.46 11.08
CA SER A 433 -4.55 7.10 10.66
C SER A 433 -3.35 7.16 9.72
N ASP A 434 -2.53 6.12 9.75
CA ASP A 434 -1.69 5.77 8.62
C ASP A 434 -2.49 5.06 7.51
N HIS A 435 -3.34 4.11 7.90
CA HIS A 435 -4.27 3.39 7.04
C HIS A 435 -5.49 2.88 7.82
N LEU A 436 -6.47 2.37 7.08
CA LEU A 436 -7.59 1.60 7.62
C LEU A 436 -7.07 0.36 8.33
N SER A 437 -7.76 -0.05 9.40
CA SER A 437 -7.33 -1.17 10.23
C SER A 437 -7.04 -2.43 9.41
N ALA A 438 -5.83 -2.97 9.55
CA ALA A 438 -5.44 -4.21 8.92
C ALA A 438 -6.28 -5.41 9.42
N PRO A 439 -6.29 -6.54 8.71
CA PRO A 439 -7.02 -7.72 9.15
C PRO A 439 -6.72 -8.10 10.61
N SER A 440 -7.78 -8.17 11.40
CA SER A 440 -7.80 -8.48 12.84
C SER A 440 -9.09 -9.20 13.23
N THR A 441 -9.22 -9.54 14.50
CA THR A 441 -10.42 -10.17 15.09
C THR A 441 -11.71 -9.33 14.99
N VAL A 442 -11.61 -8.03 14.66
CA VAL A 442 -12.76 -7.11 14.49
C VAL A 442 -13.06 -6.75 13.03
N THR A 443 -12.36 -7.35 12.06
CA THR A 443 -12.52 -7.05 10.62
C THR A 443 -13.96 -7.19 10.14
N ASP A 444 -14.63 -8.29 10.52
CA ASP A 444 -16.02 -8.55 10.12
C ASP A 444 -17.01 -7.53 10.70
N GLN A 445 -16.67 -6.92 11.84
CA GLN A 445 -17.47 -5.85 12.42
C GLN A 445 -17.22 -4.53 11.70
N LEU A 446 -15.96 -4.21 11.41
CA LEU A 446 -15.57 -3.01 10.65
C LEU A 446 -16.19 -2.99 9.24
N ASN A 447 -16.18 -4.14 8.55
CA ASN A 447 -16.71 -4.27 7.19
C ASN A 447 -18.25 -4.17 7.10
N ARG A 448 -18.96 -4.06 8.23
CA ARG A 448 -20.40 -3.72 8.25
C ARG A 448 -20.65 -2.22 8.07
N PHE A 449 -19.60 -1.42 8.17
CA PHE A 449 -19.66 0.03 8.03
C PHE A 449 -18.92 0.48 6.78
N GLU A 450 -19.27 1.67 6.33
CA GLU A 450 -18.46 2.40 5.39
C GLU A 450 -17.21 2.94 6.12
N ARG A 451 -16.07 2.28 5.87
CA ARG A 451 -14.82 2.54 6.60
C ARG A 451 -14.16 3.84 6.16
N ARG A 452 -13.60 4.59 7.11
CA ARG A 452 -12.97 5.90 6.89
C ARG A 452 -11.72 6.09 7.72
N ASN A 453 -10.68 6.66 7.12
CA ASN A 453 -9.49 7.10 7.85
C ASN A 453 -9.86 8.23 8.82
N PHE A 454 -9.17 8.26 9.95
CA PHE A 454 -9.24 9.33 10.93
C PHE A 454 -8.26 10.44 10.54
N PHE A 455 -8.71 11.69 10.60
CA PHE A 455 -7.86 12.86 10.42
C PHE A 455 -8.42 14.05 11.19
N SER A 456 -7.56 14.67 12.00
CA SER A 456 -7.82 15.84 12.81
C SER A 456 -6.61 16.78 12.73
N LEU A 457 -6.88 18.07 12.47
CA LEU A 457 -5.85 19.11 12.39
C LEU A 457 -6.25 20.33 13.22
N SER A 458 -5.39 20.75 14.14
CA SER A 458 -5.64 21.89 15.03
C SER A 458 -4.40 22.77 15.17
N GLY A 459 -4.58 23.99 15.66
CA GLY A 459 -3.51 24.95 15.88
C GLY A 459 -4.00 26.39 15.76
N ASP A 460 -3.13 27.34 16.08
CA ASP A 460 -3.48 28.76 16.08
C ASP A 460 -3.92 29.23 14.68
N GLY A 461 -5.07 29.90 14.61
CA GLY A 461 -5.66 30.37 13.35
C GLY A 461 -6.43 29.31 12.54
N ILE A 462 -6.47 28.05 12.99
CA ILE A 462 -7.31 27.01 12.39
C ILE A 462 -8.65 26.99 13.12
N ARG A 463 -9.74 27.28 12.40
CA ARG A 463 -11.09 27.24 12.97
C ARG A 463 -11.57 25.79 13.13
N PRO A 464 -12.04 25.39 14.33
CA PRO A 464 -12.67 24.09 14.52
C PRO A 464 -13.88 23.92 13.60
N ARG A 465 -13.92 22.84 12.84
CA ARG A 465 -15.04 22.50 11.96
C ARG A 465 -15.03 21.03 11.56
N THR A 466 -16.21 20.50 11.29
CA THR A 466 -16.37 19.19 10.66
C THR A 466 -16.31 19.33 9.14
N TYR A 467 -15.34 18.68 8.50
CA TYR A 467 -15.27 18.55 7.04
C TYR A 467 -16.00 17.26 6.61
N THR A 468 -17.09 17.43 5.87
CA THR A 468 -17.96 16.34 5.39
C THR A 468 -17.78 16.01 3.91
N GLY A 469 -17.03 16.84 3.18
CA GLY A 469 -16.64 16.56 1.80
C GLY A 469 -15.83 15.28 1.71
N LEU A 470 -15.91 14.60 0.56
CA LEU A 470 -15.07 13.45 0.30
C LEU A 470 -13.59 13.90 0.27
N SER A 471 -12.72 13.20 0.94
CA SER A 471 -11.28 13.49 0.97
C SER A 471 -10.49 12.19 1.06
N SER A 472 -9.17 12.29 0.96
CA SER A 472 -8.27 11.14 0.99
C SER A 472 -6.96 11.51 1.69
N VAL A 473 -6.12 10.51 1.98
CA VAL A 473 -4.86 10.70 2.70
C VAL A 473 -3.91 11.65 1.95
N VAL A 474 -4.00 11.75 0.62
CA VAL A 474 -3.17 12.68 -0.16
C VAL A 474 -3.52 14.15 0.05
N ASP A 475 -4.74 14.46 0.50
CA ASP A 475 -5.19 15.82 0.79
C ASP A 475 -4.58 16.37 2.09
N ILE A 476 -4.03 15.50 2.93
CA ILE A 476 -3.42 15.88 4.21
C ILE A 476 -2.16 16.71 3.98
N PHE A 477 -1.34 16.33 2.99
CA PHE A 477 -0.09 17.01 2.68
C PHE A 477 -0.27 18.52 2.43
N PRO A 478 -1.09 18.96 1.46
CA PRO A 478 -1.36 20.39 1.27
C PRO A 478 -2.10 21.01 2.46
N THR A 479 -2.95 20.28 3.17
CA THR A 479 -3.63 20.83 4.35
C THR A 479 -2.62 21.22 5.45
N ILE A 480 -1.58 20.40 5.67
CA ILE A 480 -0.50 20.73 6.61
C ILE A 480 0.31 21.94 6.13
N LEU A 481 0.69 21.97 4.84
CA LEU A 481 1.43 23.09 4.28
C LEU A 481 0.66 24.42 4.41
N ASP A 482 -0.63 24.41 4.12
CA ASP A 482 -1.53 25.56 4.25
C ASP A 482 -1.67 26.01 5.72
N ALA A 483 -1.84 25.06 6.65
CA ALA A 483 -1.89 25.31 8.09
C ALA A 483 -0.61 26.00 8.64
N LEU A 484 0.54 25.65 8.06
CA LEU A 484 1.85 26.23 8.36
C LEU A 484 2.11 27.56 7.61
N GLY A 485 1.15 28.03 6.80
CA GLY A 485 1.25 29.30 6.06
C GLY A 485 2.12 29.23 4.81
N VAL A 486 2.35 28.03 4.26
CA VAL A 486 3.08 27.87 3.00
C VAL A 486 2.17 28.25 1.83
N PRO A 487 2.57 29.17 0.93
CA PRO A 487 1.73 29.65 -0.15
C PRO A 487 1.58 28.57 -1.24
N LEU A 488 0.48 27.82 -1.18
CA LEU A 488 0.22 26.75 -2.13
C LEU A 488 -0.30 27.28 -3.48
N PRO A 489 0.23 26.80 -4.61
CA PRO A 489 -0.35 27.10 -5.92
C PRO A 489 -1.76 26.52 -5.96
N ASN A 490 -2.77 27.39 -6.08
CA ASN A 490 -4.17 26.99 -6.19
C ASN A 490 -4.68 26.13 -5.01
N GLY A 491 -4.06 26.20 -3.83
CA GLY A 491 -4.41 25.35 -2.67
C GLY A 491 -4.09 23.86 -2.87
N LYS A 492 -3.17 23.52 -3.77
CA LYS A 492 -2.81 22.14 -4.13
C LYS A 492 -1.34 21.84 -3.92
N ALA A 493 -1.02 20.57 -3.69
CA ALA A 493 0.34 20.03 -3.73
C ALA A 493 0.28 18.56 -4.17
N ALA A 494 1.07 18.17 -5.17
CA ALA A 494 0.95 16.87 -5.84
C ALA A 494 -0.50 16.61 -6.28
N PHE A 495 -1.17 15.56 -5.77
CA PHE A 495 -2.58 15.28 -6.08
C PHE A 495 -3.56 15.84 -5.04
N GLY A 496 -3.07 16.23 -3.88
CA GLY A 496 -3.91 16.68 -2.78
C GLY A 496 -4.44 18.10 -2.98
N VAL A 497 -5.54 18.40 -2.30
CA VAL A 497 -6.11 19.73 -2.14
C VAL A 497 -6.25 20.05 -0.65
N SER A 498 -5.83 21.25 -0.23
CA SER A 498 -5.97 21.66 1.18
C SER A 498 -7.43 21.67 1.61
N LEU A 499 -7.70 20.98 2.73
CA LEU A 499 -9.00 20.94 3.37
C LEU A 499 -9.31 22.22 4.17
N LEU A 500 -8.41 23.21 4.24
CA LEU A 500 -8.70 24.51 4.86
C LEU A 500 -9.44 25.46 3.91
N GLY A 501 -9.34 25.24 2.60
CA GLY A 501 -10.08 25.97 1.58
C GLY A 501 -11.42 25.33 1.22
N ASP A 502 -12.04 25.86 0.16
CA ASP A 502 -13.35 25.43 -0.36
C ASP A 502 -13.25 24.69 -1.71
N ARG A 503 -12.03 24.35 -2.16
CA ARG A 503 -11.83 23.67 -3.44
C ARG A 503 -12.19 22.19 -3.33
N PRO A 504 -12.83 21.59 -4.36
CA PRO A 504 -13.08 20.17 -4.37
C PRO A 504 -11.74 19.40 -4.46
N THR A 505 -11.60 18.38 -3.62
CA THR A 505 -10.51 17.40 -3.68
C THR A 505 -10.57 16.60 -4.98
N MET A 506 -9.48 15.93 -5.35
CA MET A 506 -9.47 15.08 -6.54
C MET A 506 -10.49 13.94 -6.42
N VAL A 507 -10.62 13.36 -5.22
CA VAL A 507 -11.60 12.31 -4.95
C VAL A 507 -13.04 12.84 -4.98
N GLN A 508 -13.31 14.10 -4.63
CA GLN A 508 -14.63 14.71 -4.87
C GLN A 508 -14.94 14.88 -6.36
N ALA A 509 -13.95 15.26 -7.15
CA ALA A 509 -14.14 15.53 -8.57
C ALA A 509 -14.33 14.24 -9.39
N LEU A 510 -13.65 13.15 -9.04
CA LEU A 510 -13.62 11.90 -9.82
C LEU A 510 -14.42 10.76 -9.17
N GLY A 511 -14.54 10.77 -7.85
CA GLY A 511 -14.91 9.60 -7.06
C GLY A 511 -13.71 8.68 -6.79
N GLN A 512 -13.81 7.90 -5.72
CA GLN A 512 -12.73 7.01 -5.26
C GLN A 512 -12.35 5.97 -6.31
N SER A 513 -13.33 5.23 -6.86
CA SER A 513 -13.06 4.16 -7.84
C SER A 513 -12.31 4.66 -9.07
N GLN A 514 -12.69 5.80 -9.64
CA GLN A 514 -12.02 6.33 -10.82
C GLN A 514 -10.61 6.84 -10.50
N PHE A 515 -10.41 7.37 -9.30
CA PHE A 515 -9.07 7.77 -8.87
C PHE A 515 -8.19 6.55 -8.65
N ASP A 516 -8.71 5.48 -8.04
CA ASP A 516 -8.00 4.21 -7.89
C ASP A 516 -7.67 3.59 -9.26
N ASP A 517 -8.60 3.59 -10.22
CA ASP A 517 -8.36 3.14 -11.59
C ASP A 517 -7.23 3.93 -12.28
N ALA A 518 -7.16 5.25 -12.04
CA ALA A 518 -6.08 6.08 -12.55
C ALA A 518 -4.73 5.79 -11.86
N ILE A 519 -4.74 5.49 -10.56
CA ILE A 519 -3.57 5.07 -9.78
C ILE A 519 -3.00 3.75 -10.32
N TYR A 520 -3.88 2.78 -10.61
CA TYR A 520 -3.45 1.50 -11.19
C TYR A 520 -2.94 1.62 -12.64
N ALA A 521 -3.38 2.64 -13.37
CA ALA A 521 -3.03 2.85 -14.77
C ALA A 521 -1.73 3.66 -14.99
N ASP A 522 -1.22 4.36 -13.97
CA ASP A 522 -0.07 5.25 -14.12
C ASP A 522 1.26 4.50 -14.03
N ASP A 523 2.06 4.60 -15.08
CA ASP A 523 3.43 4.10 -15.15
C ASP A 523 4.47 5.22 -15.36
N VAL A 524 4.02 6.44 -15.70
CA VAL A 524 4.86 7.59 -16.00
C VAL A 524 5.43 8.17 -14.72
N LEU A 525 4.59 8.39 -13.71
CA LEU A 525 4.98 9.00 -12.46
C LEU A 525 5.77 8.03 -11.59
N VAL A 526 5.44 6.74 -11.63
CA VAL A 526 6.25 5.67 -11.02
C VAL A 526 7.72 5.84 -11.38
N ARG A 527 8.05 6.05 -12.66
CA ARG A 527 9.45 6.24 -13.09
C ARG A 527 10.05 7.53 -12.54
N SER A 528 9.30 8.62 -12.63
CA SER A 528 9.79 9.94 -12.24
C SER A 528 10.09 10.05 -10.74
N PHE A 529 9.33 9.36 -9.89
CA PHE A 529 9.45 9.48 -8.44
C PHE A 529 10.64 8.69 -7.89
N TRP A 530 11.01 7.58 -8.52
CA TRP A 530 12.13 6.74 -8.10
C TRP A 530 13.48 7.12 -8.72
N GLN A 531 13.51 8.10 -9.63
CA GLN A 531 14.75 8.66 -10.17
C GLN A 531 15.13 9.93 -9.43
N LEU A 532 16.43 10.17 -9.25
CA LEU A 532 16.93 11.46 -8.78
C LEU A 532 16.38 12.55 -9.71
N LYS A 533 15.81 13.62 -9.12
CA LYS A 533 15.45 14.80 -9.92
C LYS A 533 16.69 15.22 -10.71
N PRO A 534 16.63 15.30 -12.05
CA PRO A 534 17.77 15.78 -12.81
C PRO A 534 18.15 17.14 -12.24
N ALA A 535 19.40 17.29 -11.79
CA ALA A 535 19.93 18.59 -11.46
C ALA A 535 19.68 19.45 -12.69
N ARG A 536 18.85 20.50 -12.58
CA ARG A 536 18.78 21.52 -13.62
C ARG A 536 20.14 22.21 -13.63
N THR A 537 21.10 21.63 -14.34
CA THR A 537 22.19 22.41 -14.92
C THR A 537 21.52 23.52 -15.69
N ALA A 538 21.93 24.75 -15.42
CA ALA A 538 21.43 25.92 -16.10
C ALA A 538 21.74 25.79 -17.60
N ALA A 539 20.85 25.12 -18.34
CA ALA A 539 20.73 25.30 -19.78
C ALA A 539 19.99 26.62 -20.01
N ALA A 540 20.67 27.70 -19.65
CA ALA A 540 20.33 29.06 -20.03
C ALA A 540 21.59 29.64 -20.67
N SER A 541 21.75 29.35 -21.96
CA SER A 541 22.60 30.05 -22.93
C SER A 541 22.92 29.09 -24.07
N GLU A 542 22.10 29.11 -25.14
CA GLU A 542 22.54 29.08 -26.56
C GLU A 542 21.35 28.74 -27.47
N ALA A 543 20.53 29.75 -27.71
CA ALA A 543 19.71 30.00 -28.90
C ALA A 543 19.07 31.36 -28.60
N GLU A 544 19.47 32.51 -29.13
CA GLU A 544 20.04 32.91 -30.42
C GLU A 544 20.66 34.31 -30.19
N PRO A 545 21.63 34.81 -31.00
CA PRO A 545 21.19 35.55 -32.19
C PRO A 545 22.13 35.43 -33.40
N ARG A 546 21.55 35.19 -34.59
CA ARG A 546 21.70 36.05 -35.78
C ARG A 546 20.77 35.63 -36.91
#